data_AF-L0DRQ6-F1
#
_entry.id   AF-L0DRQ6-F1
#
_cell.length_a   1.000
_cell.length_b   1.000
_cell.length_c   1.000
_cell.angle_alpha   90.00
_cell.angle_beta   90.00
_cell.angle_gamma   90.00
#
_symmetry.space_group_name_H-M   'P 1'
#
loop_
_entity.id
_entity.type
_entity.pdbx_description
1 polymer ?
#
loop_
_entity_poly.entity_id
_entity_poly.type
_entity_poly.pdbx_seq_one_letter_code
_entity_poly.pdbx_strand_id
1 'polypeptide(L)'
;MGWKIRRNGRRYYYVSTRVGNQVISRYEGDGLLGQMVAELERLARAKREEERWADRLMAEAFAADERQLADYHRSVELIFRASMENAGYHRHSRGEWRMGRPKKTELKTTAAAPVPAKDPRDFTHKEMVDIVHRAGKNDKTVLPELRKLLDSSWREIILDFAGDPATILSNRYRNRFVGSDGGLAMSHAMEARLEQLAKSLTPPDATPLEKLLVSRVVTCWMAVHEAEYLETNGLSQNTPRACEILMRRVERAHNRFLSSVKALATVRKLSAVPTTVSMSRTETVTVETV
;
A
#
# COMPACT_ATOMS: atom_id res chain seq x y z
N MET A 1 25.74 -29.70 19.43
CA MET A 1 26.63 -30.81 19.02
C MET A 1 26.16 -32.09 19.71
N GLY A 2 25.85 -33.13 18.93
CA GLY A 2 25.28 -34.39 19.44
C GLY A 2 26.29 -35.48 19.80
N TRP A 3 27.55 -35.36 19.35
CA TRP A 3 28.58 -36.35 19.62
C TRP A 3 29.10 -36.28 21.06
N LYS A 4 29.11 -37.41 21.76
CA LYS A 4 29.79 -37.60 23.05
C LYS A 4 30.88 -38.67 22.90
N ILE A 5 32.10 -38.33 23.28
CA ILE A 5 33.25 -39.24 23.26
C ILE A 5 33.47 -39.78 24.68
N ARG A 6 33.57 -41.10 24.83
CA ARG A 6 33.86 -41.76 26.12
C ARG A 6 35.37 -41.97 26.28
N ARG A 7 35.80 -42.26 27.52
CA ARG A 7 37.23 -42.50 27.87
C ARG A 7 37.89 -43.62 27.05
N ASN A 8 37.11 -44.57 26.53
CA ASN A 8 37.58 -45.67 25.68
C ASN A 8 37.65 -45.31 24.18
N GLY A 9 37.52 -44.04 23.81
CA GLY A 9 37.58 -43.56 22.43
C GLY A 9 36.30 -43.77 21.62
N ARG A 10 35.31 -44.51 22.13
CA ARG A 10 34.02 -44.71 21.43
C ARG A 10 33.20 -43.42 21.42
N ARG A 11 32.56 -43.15 20.28
CA ARG A 11 31.73 -41.97 20.06
C ARG A 11 30.27 -42.37 19.91
N TYR A 12 29.40 -41.68 20.64
CA TYR A 12 27.96 -41.92 20.67
C TYR A 12 27.25 -40.64 20.24
N TYR A 13 26.29 -40.75 19.32
CA TYR A 13 25.47 -39.64 18.89
C TYR A 13 24.22 -39.53 19.77
N TYR A 14 23.93 -38.30 20.18
CA TYR A 14 22.76 -37.94 20.94
C TYR A 14 22.01 -36.82 20.24
N VAL A 15 20.70 -36.98 20.08
CA VAL A 15 19.80 -35.92 19.64
C VAL A 15 19.21 -35.26 20.89
N SER A 16 19.28 -33.94 20.94
CA SER A 16 18.77 -33.16 22.07
C SER A 16 17.56 -32.36 21.63
N THR A 17 16.41 -32.65 22.25
CA THR A 17 15.14 -31.97 21.95
C THR A 17 14.68 -31.21 23.18
N ARG A 18 14.18 -30.00 22.98
CA ARG A 18 13.59 -29.21 24.05
C ARG A 18 12.11 -29.56 24.18
N VAL A 19 11.70 -29.97 25.38
CA VAL A 19 10.30 -30.28 25.71
C VAL A 19 9.92 -29.35 26.87
N GLY A 20 9.09 -28.35 26.59
CA GLY A 20 8.82 -27.27 27.53
C GLY A 20 10.11 -26.56 27.94
N ASN A 21 10.42 -26.56 29.24
CA ASN A 21 11.61 -25.91 29.78
C ASN A 21 12.83 -26.85 29.98
N GLN A 22 12.70 -28.14 29.66
CA GLN A 22 13.77 -29.13 29.83
C GLN A 22 14.38 -29.55 28.48
N VAL A 23 15.68 -29.85 28.49
CA VAL A 23 16.39 -30.43 27.34
C VAL A 23 16.61 -31.91 27.62
N ILE A 24 16.04 -32.77 26.78
CA ILE A 24 16.16 -34.22 26.88
C ILE A 24 17.11 -34.69 25.77
N SER A 25 18.16 -35.41 26.13
CA SER A 25 19.11 -36.01 25.18
C SER A 25 18.84 -37.51 25.03
N ARG A 26 18.49 -37.94 23.82
CA ARG A 26 18.27 -39.36 23.47
C ARG A 26 19.49 -39.90 22.73
N TYR A 27 19.91 -41.13 23.05
CA TYR A 27 20.95 -41.84 22.31
C TYR A 27 20.39 -42.38 20.99
N GLU A 28 21.07 -42.12 19.87
CA GLU A 28 20.62 -42.52 18.53
C GLU A 28 21.56 -43.50 17.82
N GLY A 29 22.77 -43.73 18.34
CA GLY A 29 23.71 -44.68 17.75
C GLY A 29 25.17 -44.31 17.91
N ASP A 30 26.05 -45.29 17.72
CA ASP A 30 27.50 -45.13 17.68
C ASP A 30 28.04 -45.47 16.28
N GLY A 31 29.35 -45.27 16.08
CA GLY A 31 30.02 -45.62 14.82
C GLY A 31 29.34 -45.03 13.57
N LEU A 32 29.09 -45.88 12.57
CA LEU A 32 28.47 -45.50 11.30
C LEU A 32 27.01 -45.03 11.48
N LEU A 33 26.23 -45.67 12.36
CA LEU A 33 24.83 -45.27 12.60
C LEU A 33 24.76 -43.84 13.16
N GLY A 34 25.61 -43.52 14.15
CA GLY A 34 25.72 -42.16 14.66
C GLY A 34 26.14 -41.14 13.59
N GLN A 35 27.01 -41.53 12.65
CA GLN A 35 27.41 -40.68 11.51
C GLN A 35 26.26 -40.43 10.55
N MET A 36 25.49 -41.46 10.21
CA MET A 36 24.30 -41.33 9.36
C MET A 36 23.24 -40.42 10.01
N VAL A 37 22.95 -40.60 11.30
CA VAL A 37 22.00 -39.73 12.03
C VAL A 37 22.50 -38.28 12.09
N ALA A 38 23.79 -38.07 12.37
CA ALA A 38 24.38 -36.74 12.40
C ALA A 38 24.27 -36.02 11.05
N GLU A 39 24.44 -36.76 9.95
CA GLU A 39 24.35 -36.24 8.59
C GLU A 39 22.90 -35.92 8.20
N LEU A 40 21.94 -36.78 8.55
CA LEU A 40 20.51 -36.49 8.37
C LEU A 40 20.09 -35.24 9.15
N GLU A 41 20.56 -35.05 10.39
CA GLU A 41 20.31 -33.82 11.15
C GLU A 41 20.96 -32.59 10.51
N ARG A 42 22.15 -32.73 9.93
CA ARG A 42 22.83 -31.65 9.20
C ARG A 42 22.01 -31.21 8.00
N LEU A 43 21.54 -32.16 7.18
CA LEU A 43 20.67 -31.89 6.04
C LEU A 43 19.34 -31.27 6.46
N ALA A 44 18.70 -31.79 7.52
CA ALA A 44 17.47 -31.23 8.06
C ALA A 44 17.66 -29.83 8.67
N ARG A 45 18.82 -29.52 9.24
CA ARG A 45 19.16 -28.15 9.69
C ARG A 45 19.33 -27.22 8.50
N ALA A 46 20.08 -27.62 7.48
CA ALA A 46 20.30 -26.84 6.27
C ALA A 46 18.98 -26.52 5.56
N LYS A 47 18.10 -27.51 5.37
CA LYS A 47 16.77 -27.29 4.80
C LYS A 47 15.95 -26.28 5.60
N ARG A 48 15.92 -26.38 6.93
CA ARG A 48 15.21 -25.42 7.79
C ARG A 48 15.86 -24.03 7.76
N GLU A 49 17.16 -23.92 7.52
CA GLU A 49 17.85 -22.64 7.35
C GLU A 49 17.48 -21.98 6.03
N GLU A 50 17.42 -22.76 4.96
CA GLU A 50 16.94 -22.35 3.65
C GLU A 50 15.47 -21.89 3.71
N GLU A 51 14.58 -22.68 4.31
CA GLU A 51 13.18 -22.31 4.54
C GLU A 51 13.06 -21.00 5.33
N ARG A 52 13.81 -20.86 6.43
CA ARG A 52 13.82 -19.60 7.22
C ARG A 52 14.36 -18.42 6.42
N TRP A 53 15.32 -18.64 5.53
CA TRP A 53 15.88 -17.59 4.69
C TRP A 53 14.86 -17.15 3.62
N ALA A 54 14.17 -18.10 2.99
CA ALA A 54 13.07 -17.84 2.08
C ALA A 54 11.92 -17.08 2.78
N ASP A 55 11.52 -17.51 3.97
CA ASP A 55 10.50 -16.82 4.79
C ASP A 55 10.89 -15.36 5.10
N ARG A 56 12.17 -15.12 5.42
CA ARG A 56 12.69 -13.77 5.67
C ARG A 56 12.65 -12.89 4.43
N LEU A 57 13.13 -13.40 3.30
CA LEU A 57 13.10 -12.68 2.03
C LEU A 57 11.67 -12.33 1.62
N MET A 58 10.73 -13.27 1.76
CA MET A 58 9.31 -13.05 1.53
C MET A 58 8.78 -11.93 2.43
N ALA A 59 9.05 -11.99 3.74
CA ALA A 59 8.63 -10.98 4.69
C ALA A 59 9.20 -9.59 4.38
N GLU A 60 10.47 -9.50 3.99
CA GLU A 60 11.14 -8.25 3.63
C GLU A 60 10.56 -7.62 2.37
N ALA A 61 10.33 -8.42 1.32
CA ALA A 61 9.71 -7.99 0.08
C ALA A 61 8.30 -7.43 0.34
N PHE A 62 7.49 -8.16 1.11
CA PHE A 62 6.14 -7.70 1.45
C PHE A 62 6.14 -6.47 2.35
N ALA A 63 7.07 -6.38 3.31
CA ALA A 63 7.19 -5.19 4.15
C ALA A 63 7.58 -3.94 3.32
N ALA A 64 8.36 -4.09 2.26
CA ALA A 64 8.67 -2.97 1.35
C ALA A 64 7.43 -2.48 0.60
N ASP A 65 6.63 -3.41 0.06
CA ASP A 65 5.37 -3.08 -0.61
C ASP A 65 4.37 -2.41 0.36
N GLU A 66 4.24 -2.96 1.57
CA GLU A 66 3.36 -2.40 2.60
C GLU A 66 3.76 -0.98 3.02
N ARG A 67 5.06 -0.67 3.06
CA ARG A 67 5.53 0.69 3.38
C ARG A 67 5.08 1.70 2.33
N GLN A 68 5.22 1.38 1.04
CA GLN A 68 4.82 2.29 -0.04
C GLN A 68 3.31 2.53 -0.07
N LEU A 69 2.52 1.47 0.11
CA LEU A 69 1.06 1.59 0.22
C LEU A 69 0.66 2.41 1.46
N ALA A 70 1.34 2.20 2.59
CA ALA A 70 1.08 2.95 3.81
C ALA A 70 1.40 4.44 3.68
N ASP A 71 2.47 4.79 2.96
CA ASP A 71 2.84 6.19 2.72
C ASP A 71 1.82 6.88 1.80
N TYR A 72 1.40 6.23 0.71
CA TYR A 72 0.29 6.72 -0.12
C TYR A 72 -0.98 6.96 0.71
N HIS A 73 -1.37 5.97 1.53
CA HIS A 73 -2.55 6.08 2.38
C HIS A 73 -2.45 7.21 3.40
N ARG A 74 -1.25 7.46 3.95
CA ARG A 74 -1.03 8.56 4.89
C ARG A 74 -1.23 9.91 4.20
N SER A 75 -0.77 10.06 2.97
CA SER A 75 -0.97 11.28 2.18
C SER A 75 -2.45 11.53 1.87
N VAL A 76 -3.18 10.50 1.44
CA VAL A 76 -4.63 10.62 1.18
C VAL A 76 -5.40 10.91 2.48
N GLU A 77 -5.05 10.26 3.58
CA GLU A 77 -5.66 10.49 4.90
C GLU A 77 -5.43 11.93 5.38
N LEU A 78 -4.25 12.50 5.14
CA LEU A 78 -3.95 13.89 5.48
C LEU A 78 -4.84 14.87 4.71
N ILE A 79 -4.96 14.68 3.39
CA ILE A 79 -5.84 15.50 2.53
C ILE A 79 -7.30 15.37 3.00
N PHE A 80 -7.77 14.13 3.20
CA PHE A 80 -9.12 13.86 3.69
C PHE A 80 -9.40 14.58 5.02
N ARG A 81 -8.51 14.50 6.01
CA ARG A 81 -8.69 15.19 7.30
C ARG A 81 -8.74 16.70 7.14
N ALA A 82 -7.79 17.28 6.40
CA ALA A 82 -7.75 18.72 6.18
C ALA A 82 -9.02 19.22 5.47
N SER A 83 -9.52 18.48 4.47
CA SER A 83 -10.78 18.82 3.80
C SER A 83 -11.98 18.76 4.75
N MET A 84 -12.05 17.74 5.60
CA MET A 84 -13.13 17.59 6.58
C MET A 84 -13.11 18.68 7.65
N GLU A 85 -11.94 19.02 8.16
CA GLU A 85 -11.74 20.10 9.13
C GLU A 85 -12.10 21.47 8.54
N ASN A 86 -11.69 21.75 7.29
CA ASN A 86 -12.07 22.97 6.56
C ASN A 86 -13.58 23.07 6.31
N ALA A 87 -14.26 21.93 6.14
CA ALA A 87 -15.72 21.87 6.05
C ALA A 87 -16.41 22.01 7.42
N GLY A 88 -15.66 22.20 8.52
CA GLY A 88 -16.18 22.39 9.88
C GLY A 88 -16.47 21.09 10.64
N TYR A 89 -16.14 19.93 10.06
CA TYR A 89 -16.29 18.65 10.73
C TYR A 89 -15.10 18.41 11.66
N HIS A 90 -15.37 17.83 12.81
CA HIS A 90 -14.36 17.39 13.76
C HIS A 90 -14.59 15.93 14.12
N ARG A 91 -13.54 15.27 14.59
CA ARG A 91 -13.60 13.89 15.05
C ARG A 91 -13.00 13.82 16.45
N HIS A 92 -13.81 13.44 17.44
CA HIS A 92 -13.26 13.03 18.74
C HIS A 92 -12.58 11.67 18.57
N SER A 93 -11.37 11.52 19.12
CA SER A 93 -10.49 10.32 19.07
C SER A 93 -11.11 9.05 18.51
N ARG A 94 -10.61 8.53 17.38
CA ARG A 94 -11.07 7.31 16.68
C ARG A 94 -12.59 7.19 16.40
N GLY A 95 -13.45 8.11 16.85
CA GLY A 95 -14.91 8.10 16.71
C GLY A 95 -15.41 8.59 15.36
N GLU A 96 -16.69 8.94 15.27
CA GLU A 96 -17.30 9.46 14.04
C GLU A 96 -17.02 10.94 13.82
N TRP A 97 -17.01 11.36 12.56
CA TRP A 97 -16.97 12.78 12.20
C TRP A 97 -18.31 13.43 12.51
N ARG A 98 -18.27 14.60 13.16
CA ARG A 98 -19.45 15.36 13.59
C ARG A 98 -19.29 16.83 13.25
N MET A 99 -20.42 17.49 13.02
CA MET A 99 -20.44 18.92 12.75
C MET A 99 -20.13 19.71 14.02
N GLY A 100 -19.12 20.58 13.97
CA GLY A 100 -18.89 21.56 15.03
C GLY A 100 -19.93 22.67 14.98
N ARG A 101 -20.11 23.42 16.08
CA ARG A 101 -20.85 24.69 16.01
C ARG A 101 -20.16 25.60 14.98
N PRO A 102 -20.90 26.30 14.11
CA PRO A 102 -20.31 27.12 13.07
C PRO A 102 -19.46 28.22 13.72
N LYS A 103 -18.13 28.11 13.60
CA LYS A 103 -17.26 29.27 13.71
C LYS A 103 -17.35 29.99 12.37
N LYS A 104 -17.64 31.29 12.38
CA LYS A 104 -17.46 32.18 11.22
C LYS A 104 -15.96 32.18 10.88
N THR A 105 -15.53 31.20 10.11
CA THR A 105 -14.22 31.20 9.48
C THR A 105 -14.48 31.56 8.04
N GLU A 106 -14.22 32.82 7.70
CA GLU A 106 -14.22 33.27 6.31
C GLU A 106 -13.18 32.43 5.56
N LEU A 107 -13.66 31.61 4.62
CA LEU A 107 -12.82 30.91 3.66
C LEU A 107 -12.11 31.98 2.82
N LYS A 108 -10.89 32.34 3.19
CA LYS A 108 -9.96 32.97 2.26
C LYS A 108 -9.56 31.90 1.25
N THR A 109 -10.33 31.79 0.18
CA THR A 109 -9.87 31.21 -1.08
C THR A 109 -8.66 32.02 -1.51
N THR A 110 -7.48 31.59 -1.08
CA THR A 110 -6.24 32.09 -1.65
C THR A 110 -6.24 31.52 -3.05
N ALA A 111 -6.43 32.38 -4.05
CA ALA A 111 -6.32 32.00 -5.45
C ALA A 111 -5.05 31.17 -5.61
N ALA A 112 -5.19 29.97 -6.16
CA ALA A 112 -4.04 29.16 -6.52
C ALA A 112 -3.09 30.05 -7.31
N ALA A 113 -1.83 30.11 -6.88
CA ALA A 113 -0.80 30.82 -7.63
C ALA A 113 -0.90 30.38 -9.10
N PRO A 114 -0.76 31.31 -10.07
CA PRO A 114 -0.86 30.96 -11.48
C PRO A 114 0.06 29.78 -11.73
N VAL A 115 -0.48 28.71 -12.32
CA VAL A 115 0.36 27.64 -12.87
C VAL A 115 1.40 28.35 -13.75
N PRO A 116 2.71 28.19 -13.50
CA PRO A 116 3.72 28.88 -14.28
C PRO A 116 3.49 28.59 -15.76
N ALA A 117 3.55 29.65 -16.57
CA ALA A 117 3.32 29.54 -18.00
C ALA A 117 4.22 28.44 -18.60
N LYS A 118 3.63 27.54 -19.40
CA LYS A 118 4.34 26.45 -20.09
C LYS A 118 5.61 27.01 -20.74
N ASP A 119 6.76 26.43 -20.40
CA ASP A 119 8.05 26.80 -21.01
C ASP A 119 7.94 26.64 -22.55
N PRO A 120 8.30 27.65 -23.37
CA PRO A 120 8.12 27.61 -24.82
C PRO A 120 8.89 26.50 -25.54
N ARG A 121 9.87 25.87 -24.87
CA ARG A 121 10.65 24.77 -25.43
C ARG A 121 10.14 23.45 -24.86
N ASP A 122 9.41 22.69 -25.69
CA ASP A 122 8.94 21.38 -25.30
C ASP A 122 10.08 20.34 -25.36
N PHE A 123 10.07 19.37 -24.44
CA PHE A 123 11.05 18.28 -24.41
C PHE A 123 10.72 17.24 -25.48
N THR A 124 11.73 16.62 -26.09
CA THR A 124 11.49 15.45 -26.94
C THR A 124 11.20 14.21 -26.08
N HIS A 125 10.53 13.21 -26.67
CA HIS A 125 10.28 11.92 -25.98
C HIS A 125 11.58 11.27 -25.46
N LYS A 126 12.68 11.38 -26.22
CA LYS A 126 13.99 10.81 -25.84
C LYS A 126 14.59 11.52 -24.63
N GLU A 127 14.51 12.85 -24.59
CA GLU A 127 14.99 13.65 -23.46
C GLU A 127 14.15 13.39 -22.21
N MET A 128 12.82 13.31 -22.34
CA MET A 128 11.92 12.95 -21.26
C MET A 128 12.29 11.58 -20.67
N VAL A 129 12.45 10.55 -21.51
CA VAL A 129 12.80 9.20 -21.06
C VAL A 129 14.16 9.18 -20.35
N ASP A 130 15.16 9.91 -20.84
CA ASP A 130 16.48 9.96 -20.20
C ASP A 130 16.42 10.61 -18.80
N ILE A 131 15.75 11.77 -18.69
CA ILE A 131 15.59 12.49 -17.41
C ILE A 131 14.87 11.60 -16.39
N VAL A 132 13.76 10.96 -16.78
CA VAL A 132 12.99 10.07 -15.91
C VAL A 132 13.78 8.83 -15.53
N HIS A 133 14.52 8.23 -16.47
CA HIS A 133 15.32 7.03 -16.19
C HIS A 133 16.48 7.32 -15.23
N ARG A 134 17.15 8.46 -15.38
CA ARG A 134 18.21 8.92 -14.46
C ARG A 134 17.65 9.25 -13.08
N ALA A 135 16.53 9.97 -13.01
CA ALA A 135 15.83 10.23 -11.75
C ALA A 135 15.43 8.93 -11.04
N GLY A 136 14.97 7.93 -11.79
CA GLY A 136 14.63 6.60 -11.27
C GLY A 136 15.81 5.84 -10.66
N LYS A 137 17.06 6.13 -11.08
CA LYS A 137 18.30 5.63 -10.47
C LYS A 137 18.77 6.46 -9.27
N ASN A 138 17.94 7.38 -8.79
CA ASN A 138 18.23 8.29 -7.68
C ASN A 138 19.39 9.26 -7.98
N ASP A 139 19.67 9.55 -9.26
CA ASP A 139 20.58 10.63 -9.67
C ASP A 139 19.95 11.96 -9.27
N LYS A 140 20.48 12.61 -8.23
CA LYS A 140 19.94 13.88 -7.74
C LYS A 140 20.31 15.07 -8.64
N THR A 141 21.27 14.90 -9.56
CA THR A 141 21.74 15.98 -10.44
C THR A 141 20.68 16.40 -11.46
N VAL A 142 19.72 15.52 -11.78
CA VAL A 142 18.64 15.81 -12.74
C VAL A 142 17.47 16.59 -12.14
N LEU A 143 17.45 16.90 -10.84
CA LEU A 143 16.33 17.60 -10.20
C LEU A 143 15.93 18.94 -10.85
N PRO A 144 16.86 19.80 -11.30
CA PRO A 144 16.49 21.03 -12.00
C PRO A 144 15.80 20.76 -13.34
N GLU A 145 16.28 19.78 -14.11
CA GLU A 145 15.70 19.37 -15.39
C GLU A 145 14.34 18.71 -15.19
N LEU A 146 14.22 17.84 -14.18
CA LEU A 146 12.97 17.20 -13.80
C LEU A 146 11.89 18.21 -13.40
N ARG A 147 12.24 19.30 -12.72
CA ARG A 147 11.29 20.39 -12.40
C ARG A 147 10.77 21.07 -13.66
N LYS A 148 11.66 21.44 -14.59
CA LYS A 148 11.27 22.03 -15.88
C LYS A 148 10.40 21.08 -16.70
N LEU A 149 10.72 19.79 -16.67
CA LEU A 149 9.92 18.75 -17.32
C LEU A 149 8.51 18.65 -16.72
N LEU A 150 8.37 18.79 -15.40
CA LEU A 150 7.05 18.84 -14.72
C LEU A 150 6.25 20.13 -15.00
N ASP A 151 6.87 21.16 -15.55
CA ASP A 151 6.23 22.41 -16.00
C ASP A 151 5.97 22.41 -17.53
N SER A 152 6.26 21.30 -18.23
CA SER A 152 6.13 21.15 -19.69
C SER A 152 4.85 20.42 -20.13
N SER A 153 4.71 20.15 -21.44
CA SER A 153 3.57 19.38 -21.97
C SER A 153 3.52 17.93 -21.46
N TRP A 154 4.67 17.40 -21.00
CA TRP A 154 4.79 16.05 -20.43
C TRP A 154 4.25 15.94 -19.00
N ARG A 155 3.88 17.05 -18.36
CA ARG A 155 3.41 17.07 -16.97
C ARG A 155 2.36 16.00 -16.69
N GLU A 156 1.27 15.99 -17.45
CA GLU A 156 0.16 15.06 -17.21
C GLU A 156 0.61 13.61 -17.38
N ILE A 157 1.40 13.32 -18.43
CA ILE A 157 1.97 11.97 -18.67
C ILE A 157 2.85 11.54 -17.49
N ILE A 158 3.69 12.43 -16.96
CA ILE A 158 4.58 12.12 -15.85
C ILE A 158 3.80 11.95 -14.55
N LEU A 159 2.78 12.79 -14.32
CA LEU A 159 1.90 12.67 -13.17
C LEU A 159 1.13 11.34 -13.23
N ASP A 160 0.59 10.96 -14.37
CA ASP A 160 -0.18 9.73 -14.54
C ASP A 160 0.70 8.47 -14.37
N PHE A 161 1.92 8.46 -14.93
CA PHE A 161 2.77 7.27 -14.95
C PHE A 161 3.72 7.16 -13.74
N ALA A 162 4.20 8.28 -13.20
CA ALA A 162 5.24 8.32 -12.17
C ALA A 162 4.85 9.15 -10.93
N GLY A 163 3.82 10.00 -11.02
CA GLY A 163 3.37 10.87 -9.93
C GLY A 163 2.18 10.33 -9.15
N ASP A 164 1.38 9.42 -9.73
CA ASP A 164 0.23 8.80 -9.08
C ASP A 164 0.65 7.51 -8.36
N PRO A 165 0.69 7.51 -7.01
CA PRO A 165 1.04 6.31 -6.27
C PRO A 165 0.04 5.16 -6.51
N ALA A 166 -1.22 5.45 -6.84
CA ALA A 166 -2.20 4.43 -7.20
C ALA A 166 -1.76 3.69 -8.47
N THR A 167 -1.38 4.41 -9.52
CA THR A 167 -0.84 3.84 -10.76
C THR A 167 0.45 3.05 -10.52
N ILE A 168 1.38 3.57 -9.72
CA ILE A 168 2.64 2.87 -9.39
C ILE A 168 2.36 1.55 -8.65
N LEU A 169 1.48 1.58 -7.65
CA LEU A 169 1.13 0.40 -6.87
C LEU A 169 0.39 -0.63 -7.73
N SER A 170 -0.57 -0.18 -8.55
CA SER A 170 -1.29 -1.04 -9.48
C SER A 170 -0.36 -1.70 -10.51
N ASN A 171 0.58 -0.95 -11.08
CA ASN A 171 1.60 -1.49 -11.98
C ASN A 171 2.47 -2.56 -11.31
N ARG A 172 2.87 -2.33 -10.04
CA ARG A 172 3.67 -3.31 -9.28
C ARG A 172 2.88 -4.60 -9.01
N TYR A 173 1.64 -4.49 -8.56
CA TYR A 173 0.80 -5.66 -8.30
C TYR A 173 0.52 -6.44 -9.59
N ARG A 174 0.26 -5.75 -10.70
CA ARG A 174 0.08 -6.34 -12.03
C ARG A 174 1.29 -7.16 -12.47
N ASN A 175 2.50 -6.63 -12.32
CA ASN A 175 3.74 -7.34 -12.66
C ASN A 175 3.93 -8.64 -11.85
N ARG A 176 3.25 -8.81 -10.71
CA ARG A 176 3.29 -10.04 -9.91
C ARG A 176 2.26 -11.08 -10.38
N PHE A 177 1.16 -10.67 -11.00
CA PHE A 177 0.22 -11.56 -11.68
C PHE A 177 0.75 -12.07 -13.02
N VAL A 178 1.59 -11.28 -13.68
CA VAL A 178 2.28 -11.68 -14.91
C VAL A 178 3.51 -12.50 -14.52
N GLY A 179 3.30 -13.81 -14.29
CA GLY A 179 4.41 -14.76 -14.32
C GLY A 179 5.17 -14.68 -15.66
N SER A 180 6.37 -15.27 -15.71
CA SER A 180 7.27 -15.18 -16.86
C SER A 180 6.69 -15.68 -18.20
N ASP A 181 5.57 -16.42 -18.19
CA ASP A 181 4.81 -16.79 -19.40
C ASP A 181 3.29 -16.71 -19.16
N GLY A 182 2.55 -16.03 -20.04
CA GLY A 182 1.09 -16.18 -20.17
C GLY A 182 0.17 -15.23 -19.39
N GLY A 183 0.69 -14.29 -18.58
CA GLY A 183 -0.14 -13.43 -17.73
C GLY A 183 -0.77 -12.18 -18.39
N LEU A 184 -0.50 -11.94 -19.67
CA LEU A 184 -0.92 -10.70 -20.35
C LEU A 184 -2.45 -10.52 -20.39
N ALA A 185 -3.20 -11.61 -20.64
CA ALA A 185 -4.66 -11.57 -20.65
C ALA A 185 -5.24 -11.25 -19.26
N MET A 186 -4.69 -11.85 -18.20
CA MET A 186 -5.10 -11.57 -16.82
C MET A 186 -4.76 -10.13 -16.43
N SER A 187 -3.58 -9.65 -16.82
CA SER A 187 -3.11 -8.29 -16.60
C SER A 187 -4.04 -7.25 -17.23
N HIS A 188 -4.38 -7.41 -18.52
CA HIS A 188 -5.32 -6.52 -19.19
C HIS A 188 -6.75 -6.62 -18.65
N ALA A 189 -7.21 -7.82 -18.32
CA ALA A 189 -8.52 -8.01 -17.70
C ALA A 189 -8.61 -7.33 -16.33
N MET A 190 -7.54 -7.42 -15.53
CA MET A 190 -7.44 -6.73 -14.24
C MET A 190 -7.46 -5.21 -14.43
N GLU A 191 -6.71 -4.68 -15.40
CA GLU A 191 -6.71 -3.24 -15.72
C GLU A 191 -8.10 -2.74 -16.12
N ALA A 192 -8.76 -3.43 -17.05
CA ALA A 192 -10.13 -3.12 -17.45
C ALA A 192 -11.10 -3.19 -16.26
N ARG A 193 -10.87 -4.13 -15.33
CA ARG A 193 -11.68 -4.27 -14.13
C ARG A 193 -11.49 -3.12 -13.14
N LEU A 194 -10.25 -2.66 -12.95
CA LEU A 194 -9.94 -1.51 -12.10
C LEU A 194 -10.55 -0.23 -12.68
N GLU A 195 -10.43 -0.04 -13.99
CA GLU A 195 -11.04 1.09 -14.69
C GLU A 195 -12.57 1.05 -14.57
N GLN A 196 -13.19 -0.11 -14.77
CA GLN A 196 -14.62 -0.31 -14.60
C GLN A 196 -15.07 -0.01 -13.16
N LEU A 197 -14.31 -0.45 -12.16
CA LEU A 197 -14.60 -0.17 -10.76
C LEU A 197 -14.45 1.31 -10.42
N ALA A 198 -13.42 1.97 -10.94
CA ALA A 198 -13.23 3.41 -10.75
C ALA A 198 -14.38 4.22 -11.37
N LYS A 199 -14.80 3.86 -12.59
CA LYS A 199 -15.95 4.48 -13.28
C LYS A 199 -17.25 4.28 -12.51
N SER A 200 -17.54 3.07 -12.03
CA SER A 200 -18.78 2.80 -11.28
C SER A 200 -18.83 3.52 -9.93
N LEU A 201 -17.66 3.78 -9.34
CA LEU A 201 -17.53 4.52 -8.09
C LEU A 201 -17.38 6.03 -8.30
N THR A 202 -17.34 6.57 -9.51
CA THR A 202 -17.16 8.03 -9.73
C THR A 202 -18.42 8.64 -10.33
N PRO A 203 -19.28 9.31 -9.55
CA PRO A 203 -20.42 10.03 -10.13
C PRO A 203 -19.95 11.21 -11.01
N PRO A 204 -20.78 11.69 -11.96
CA PRO A 204 -20.39 12.76 -12.89
C PRO A 204 -19.94 14.06 -12.22
N ASP A 205 -20.51 14.38 -11.06
CA ASP A 205 -20.26 15.57 -10.25
C ASP A 205 -19.26 15.31 -9.11
N ALA A 206 -18.51 14.19 -9.14
CA ALA A 206 -17.57 13.83 -8.10
C ALA A 206 -16.55 14.95 -7.82
N THR A 207 -16.44 15.32 -6.56
CA THR A 207 -15.47 16.29 -6.06
C THR A 207 -14.03 15.76 -6.21
N PRO A 208 -13.00 16.62 -6.24
CA PRO A 208 -11.60 16.17 -6.26
C PRO A 208 -11.24 15.21 -5.12
N LEU A 209 -11.82 15.42 -3.92
CA LEU A 209 -11.61 14.54 -2.77
C LEU A 209 -12.27 13.16 -2.98
N GLU A 210 -13.46 13.10 -3.58
CA GLU A 210 -14.10 11.83 -3.91
C GLU A 210 -13.30 11.05 -4.95
N LYS A 211 -12.79 11.71 -6.01
CA LYS A 211 -11.93 11.07 -7.01
C LYS A 211 -10.68 10.47 -6.38
N LEU A 212 -10.04 11.20 -5.46
CA LEU A 212 -8.87 10.71 -4.72
C LEU A 212 -9.22 9.49 -3.84
N LEU A 213 -10.35 9.53 -3.14
CA LEU A 213 -10.81 8.41 -2.31
C LEU A 213 -11.23 7.19 -3.15
N VAL A 214 -11.83 7.39 -4.33
CA VAL A 214 -12.14 6.32 -5.28
C VAL A 214 -10.86 5.65 -5.77
N SER A 215 -9.85 6.42 -6.17
CA SER A 215 -8.52 5.89 -6.54
C SER A 215 -7.96 5.01 -5.42
N ARG A 216 -7.98 5.50 -4.17
CA ARG A 216 -7.56 4.71 -3.00
C ARG A 216 -8.37 3.43 -2.81
N VAL A 217 -9.69 3.47 -2.98
CA VAL A 217 -10.56 2.28 -2.88
C VAL A 217 -10.18 1.24 -3.93
N VAL A 218 -9.96 1.65 -5.18
CA VAL A 218 -9.59 0.77 -6.29
C VAL A 218 -8.21 0.14 -6.05
N THR A 219 -7.21 0.91 -5.60
CA THR A 219 -5.89 0.37 -5.23
C THR A 219 -5.99 -0.63 -4.07
N CYS A 220 -6.80 -0.35 -3.05
CA CYS A 220 -7.00 -1.27 -1.93
C CYS A 220 -7.71 -2.56 -2.35
N TRP A 221 -8.69 -2.46 -3.26
CA TRP A 221 -9.37 -3.62 -3.82
C TRP A 221 -8.37 -4.52 -4.56
N MET A 222 -7.50 -3.93 -5.39
CA MET A 222 -6.44 -4.68 -6.06
C MET A 222 -5.49 -5.37 -5.08
N ALA A 223 -5.07 -4.67 -4.03
CA ALA A 223 -4.16 -5.21 -3.02
C ALA A 223 -4.76 -6.40 -2.24
N VAL A 224 -6.09 -6.43 -2.07
CA VAL A 224 -6.80 -7.59 -1.48
C VAL A 224 -6.68 -8.80 -2.42
N HIS A 225 -7.10 -8.65 -3.68
CA HIS A 225 -7.09 -9.76 -4.65
C HIS A 225 -5.68 -10.28 -4.94
N GLU A 226 -4.68 -9.42 -4.94
CA GLU A 226 -3.28 -9.83 -5.05
C GLU A 226 -2.80 -10.62 -3.83
N ALA A 227 -3.14 -10.19 -2.62
CA ALA A 227 -2.78 -10.91 -1.40
C ALA A 227 -3.47 -12.30 -1.34
N GLU A 228 -4.75 -12.38 -1.72
CA GLU A 228 -5.51 -13.64 -1.79
C GLU A 228 -4.96 -14.57 -2.88
N TYR A 229 -4.58 -14.02 -4.04
CA TYR A 229 -3.94 -14.80 -5.09
C TYR A 229 -2.61 -15.42 -4.63
N LEU A 230 -1.77 -14.65 -3.95
CA LEU A 230 -0.50 -15.16 -3.43
C LEU A 230 -0.69 -16.22 -2.34
N GLU A 231 -1.73 -16.07 -1.51
CA GLU A 231 -2.08 -17.04 -0.48
C GLU A 231 -2.53 -18.37 -1.11
N THR A 232 -3.41 -18.30 -2.10
CA THR A 232 -3.97 -19.49 -2.78
C THR A 232 -2.99 -20.17 -3.74
N ASN A 233 -2.19 -19.41 -4.50
CA ASN A 233 -1.27 -19.96 -5.50
C ASN A 233 -0.09 -20.73 -4.88
N GLY A 234 0.26 -20.45 -3.62
CA GLY A 234 1.37 -21.11 -2.92
C GLY A 234 0.97 -22.27 -2.00
N LEU A 235 -0.32 -22.64 -1.91
CA LEU A 235 -0.85 -23.57 -0.89
C LEU A 235 -0.14 -24.94 -0.85
N SER A 236 0.33 -25.46 -1.98
CA SER A 236 0.99 -26.78 -2.04
C SER A 236 2.50 -26.75 -1.76
N GLN A 237 3.13 -25.57 -1.75
CA GLN A 237 4.59 -25.41 -1.68
C GLN A 237 5.06 -24.56 -0.49
N ASN A 238 4.15 -23.82 0.15
CA ASN A 238 4.48 -22.91 1.24
C ASN A 238 4.73 -23.65 2.57
N THR A 239 5.70 -23.16 3.32
CA THR A 239 5.89 -23.55 4.73
C THR A 239 4.72 -23.03 5.58
N PRO A 240 4.43 -23.64 6.76
CA PRO A 240 3.42 -23.09 7.67
C PRO A 240 3.67 -21.62 8.04
N ARG A 241 4.95 -21.23 8.14
CA ARG A 241 5.33 -19.84 8.44
C ARG A 241 5.07 -18.90 7.27
N ALA A 242 5.34 -19.33 6.04
CA ALA A 242 4.98 -18.58 4.84
C ALA A 242 3.45 -18.38 4.74
N CYS A 243 2.65 -19.41 5.04
CA CYS A 243 1.20 -19.29 5.11
C CYS A 243 0.75 -18.23 6.14
N GLU A 244 1.31 -18.21 7.35
CA GLU A 244 1.00 -17.17 8.34
C GLU A 244 1.34 -15.76 7.85
N ILE A 245 2.45 -15.59 7.13
CA ILE A 245 2.86 -14.30 6.56
C ILE A 245 1.82 -13.82 5.53
N LEU A 246 1.38 -14.71 4.64
CA LEU A 246 0.39 -14.43 3.61
C LEU A 246 -0.99 -14.12 4.21
N MET A 247 -1.46 -14.91 5.18
CA MET A 247 -2.73 -14.67 5.88
C MET A 247 -2.76 -13.29 6.56
N ARG A 248 -1.67 -12.90 7.25
CA ARG A 248 -1.57 -11.56 7.86
C ARG A 248 -1.61 -10.46 6.80
N ARG A 249 -1.04 -10.69 5.62
CA ARG A 249 -1.08 -9.73 4.52
C ARG A 249 -2.50 -9.56 4.00
N VAL A 250 -3.25 -10.65 3.80
CA VAL A 250 -4.66 -10.63 3.41
C VAL A 250 -5.49 -9.83 4.42
N GLU A 251 -5.33 -10.10 5.71
CA GLU A 251 -6.05 -9.39 6.77
C GLU A 251 -5.75 -7.88 6.76
N ARG A 252 -4.48 -7.49 6.64
CA ARG A 252 -4.08 -6.08 6.57
C ARG A 252 -4.61 -5.39 5.32
N ALA A 253 -4.59 -6.06 4.16
CA ALA A 253 -5.14 -5.53 2.91
C ALA A 253 -6.66 -5.30 3.03
N HIS A 254 -7.39 -6.28 3.56
CA HIS A 254 -8.82 -6.17 3.82
C HIS A 254 -9.17 -5.01 4.75
N ASN A 255 -8.46 -4.89 5.88
CA ASN A 255 -8.68 -3.80 6.83
C ASN A 255 -8.46 -2.42 6.19
N ARG A 256 -7.46 -2.27 5.32
CA ARG A 256 -7.22 -1.04 4.55
C ARG A 256 -8.35 -0.76 3.55
N PHE A 257 -8.80 -1.79 2.84
CA PHE A 257 -9.92 -1.68 1.89
C PHE A 257 -11.20 -1.21 2.59
N LEU A 258 -11.60 -1.85 3.68
CA LEU A 258 -12.78 -1.44 4.46
C LEU A 258 -12.64 -0.01 4.98
N SER A 259 -11.44 0.37 5.44
CA SER A 259 -11.17 1.76 5.85
C SER A 259 -11.33 2.76 4.70
N SER A 260 -10.87 2.43 3.49
CA SER A 260 -11.03 3.31 2.31
C SER A 260 -12.48 3.47 1.89
N VAL A 261 -13.25 2.37 1.88
CA VAL A 261 -14.68 2.40 1.54
C VAL A 261 -15.44 3.24 2.56
N LYS A 262 -15.13 3.09 3.85
CA LYS A 262 -15.73 3.90 4.92
C LYS A 262 -15.41 5.39 4.77
N ALA A 263 -14.20 5.75 4.38
CA ALA A 263 -13.83 7.14 4.14
C ALA A 263 -14.64 7.75 2.97
N LEU A 264 -14.74 7.05 1.84
CA LEU A 264 -15.55 7.49 0.69
C LEU A 264 -17.03 7.63 1.06
N ALA A 265 -17.59 6.64 1.77
CA ALA A 265 -18.97 6.68 2.23
C ALA A 265 -19.22 7.85 3.19
N THR A 266 -18.24 8.19 4.04
CA THR A 266 -18.32 9.33 4.95
C THR A 266 -18.40 10.63 4.17
N VAL A 267 -17.51 10.86 3.19
CA VAL A 267 -17.54 12.08 2.36
C VAL A 267 -18.90 12.22 1.67
N ARG A 268 -19.37 11.17 1.00
CA ARG A 268 -20.66 11.16 0.31
C ARG A 268 -21.83 11.49 1.22
N LYS A 269 -21.86 10.87 2.41
CA LYS A 269 -22.92 11.12 3.40
C LYS A 269 -22.95 12.59 3.80
N LEU A 270 -21.79 13.23 3.96
CA LEU A 270 -21.71 14.61 4.40
C LEU A 270 -22.01 15.61 3.26
N SER A 271 -21.60 15.30 2.03
CA SER A 271 -21.97 16.07 0.84
C SER A 271 -23.47 16.01 0.53
N ALA A 272 -24.16 14.93 0.92
CA ALA A 272 -25.59 14.75 0.69
C ALA A 272 -26.49 15.46 1.71
N VAL A 273 -25.95 15.97 2.82
CA VAL A 273 -26.76 16.75 3.79
C VAL A 273 -26.94 18.17 3.23
N PRO A 274 -28.16 18.62 2.90
CA PRO A 274 -28.36 19.98 2.41
C PRO A 274 -27.99 20.96 3.51
N THR A 275 -27.04 21.85 3.26
CA THR A 275 -26.75 22.98 4.13
C THR A 275 -27.97 23.91 4.12
N THR A 276 -28.82 23.81 5.14
CA THR A 276 -29.89 24.79 5.38
C THR A 276 -29.25 26.13 5.75
N VAL A 277 -28.97 26.95 4.74
CA VAL A 277 -28.55 28.34 4.92
C VAL A 277 -29.81 29.14 5.24
N SER A 278 -30.08 29.37 6.53
CA SER A 278 -31.06 30.37 6.96
C SER A 278 -30.49 31.76 6.67
N MET A 279 -30.98 32.40 5.61
CA MET A 279 -30.71 33.81 5.35
C MET A 279 -31.80 34.65 6.02
N SER A 280 -31.48 35.30 7.14
CA SER A 280 -32.32 36.37 7.69
C SER A 280 -32.08 37.64 6.86
N ARG A 281 -33.00 37.95 5.95
CA ARG A 281 -33.03 39.23 5.24
C ARG A 281 -33.67 40.27 6.17
N THR A 282 -32.88 41.22 6.68
CA THR A 282 -33.41 42.36 7.43
C THR A 282 -33.67 43.48 6.43
N GLU A 283 -34.90 43.59 5.94
CA GLU A 283 -35.33 44.79 5.23
C GLU A 283 -35.79 45.84 6.24
N THR A 284 -35.13 46.99 6.23
CA THR A 284 -35.56 48.16 6.98
C THR A 284 -36.60 48.88 6.14
N VAL A 285 -37.87 48.79 6.54
CA VAL A 285 -38.95 49.58 5.94
C VAL A 285 -38.98 50.93 6.67
N THR A 286 -38.53 51.99 6.01
CA THR A 286 -38.79 53.36 6.45
C THR A 286 -40.19 53.75 6.00
N VAL A 287 -41.12 53.85 6.95
CA VAL A 287 -42.42 54.49 6.72
C VAL A 287 -42.22 55.99 6.88
N GLU A 288 -42.24 56.73 5.77
CA GLU A 288 -42.36 58.19 5.83
C GLU A 288 -43.80 58.54 6.19
N THR A 289 -44.00 59.04 7.41
CA THR A 289 -45.19 59.78 7.77
C THR A 289 -44.91 61.26 7.55
N VAL A 290 -45.45 61.86 6.49
CA VAL A 290 -46.26 63.11 6.46
C VAL A 290 -47.01 63.16 5.13
#